data_AF-A0A6V7QTV1-F1
#
_entry.id   AF-A0A6V7QTV1-F1
#
_cell.length_a   1.000
_cell.length_b   1.000
_cell.length_c   1.000
_cell.angle_alpha   90.00
_cell.angle_beta   90.00
_cell.angle_gamma   90.00
#
_symmetry.space_group_name_H-M   'P 1'
#
loop_
_entity.id
_entity.type
_entity.pdbx_description
1 polymer ?
#
loop_
_entity_poly.entity_id
_entity_poly.type
_entity_poly.pdbx_seq_one_letter_code
_entity_poly.pdbx_strand_id
1 'polypeptide(L)'
;MKLAYLIEHDSDRAEFLKLCKRVEYTIRAWYLLHFEDLMQLYSLFDPVYGAQRLEQQSLSSEEIDVLEQNFLTYFFEVMEKSNFNIVTDEEIEVAQSGQYLLNLPIKVDESKLDKKLLSNYFKEHPHENLPEFSDKYVIFRRGIGIDRTTDFFIMAKLDLIISRICNGSSKKQA
;
A
#
# COMPACT_ATOMS: atom_id res chain seq x y z
N MET A 1 2.77 3.51 -26.20
CA MET A 1 1.66 2.60 -26.55
C MET A 1 1.98 1.90 -27.85
N LYS A 2 2.44 0.63 -27.82
CA LYS A 2 2.71 -0.13 -29.07
C LYS A 2 1.42 -0.71 -29.65
N LEU A 3 0.46 -1.12 -28.82
CA LEU A 3 -0.90 -1.57 -29.16
C LEU A 3 -1.67 -0.68 -30.13
N ALA A 4 -1.66 0.63 -29.92
CA ALA A 4 -2.43 1.54 -30.77
C ALA A 4 -1.95 1.48 -32.24
N TYR A 5 -0.70 1.08 -32.50
CA TYR A 5 -0.17 0.92 -33.84
C TYR A 5 -0.51 -0.43 -34.49
N LEU A 6 -1.10 -1.36 -33.74
CA LEU A 6 -1.62 -2.63 -34.25
C LEU A 6 -3.07 -2.52 -34.74
N ILE A 7 -3.73 -1.39 -34.48
CA ILE A 7 -5.08 -1.10 -34.95
C ILE A 7 -4.96 -0.46 -36.34
N GLU A 8 -5.45 -1.15 -37.37
CA GLU A 8 -5.31 -0.75 -38.78
C GLU A 8 -6.13 0.50 -39.13
N HIS A 9 -7.29 0.67 -38.49
CA HIS A 9 -8.17 1.81 -38.73
C HIS A 9 -7.87 2.98 -37.77
N ASP A 10 -7.57 4.15 -38.34
CA ASP A 10 -7.24 5.35 -37.56
C ASP A 10 -8.40 5.83 -36.67
N SER A 11 -9.66 5.58 -37.05
CA SER A 11 -10.84 5.86 -36.22
C SER A 11 -10.80 5.07 -34.91
N ASP A 12 -10.62 3.76 -35.03
CA ASP A 12 -10.69 2.80 -33.93
C ASP A 12 -9.47 2.98 -33.01
N ARG A 13 -8.33 3.32 -33.62
CA ARG A 13 -7.12 3.71 -32.90
C ARG A 13 -7.35 4.95 -32.03
N ALA A 14 -8.01 5.97 -32.57
CA ALA A 14 -8.31 7.19 -31.83
C ALA A 14 -9.29 6.93 -30.67
N GLU A 15 -10.28 6.05 -30.87
CA GLU A 15 -11.20 5.62 -29.81
C GLU A 15 -10.51 4.81 -28.72
N PHE A 16 -9.66 3.86 -29.10
CA PHE A 16 -8.87 3.07 -28.13
C PHE A 16 -7.95 3.95 -27.28
N LEU A 17 -7.30 4.95 -27.88
CA LEU A 17 -6.48 5.92 -27.15
C LEU A 17 -7.32 6.77 -26.18
N LYS A 18 -8.55 7.17 -26.57
CA LYS A 18 -9.48 7.87 -25.67
C LYS A 18 -9.87 6.98 -24.48
N LEU A 19 -10.16 5.69 -24.72
CA LEU A 19 -10.47 4.73 -23.66
C LEU A 19 -9.29 4.57 -22.70
N CYS A 20 -8.08 4.36 -23.23
CA CYS A 20 -6.85 4.24 -22.45
C CYS A 20 -6.65 5.44 -21.51
N LYS A 21 -6.80 6.66 -22.05
CA LYS A 21 -6.71 7.90 -21.26
C LYS A 21 -7.80 7.98 -20.19
N ARG A 22 -9.05 7.60 -20.50
CA ARG A 22 -10.14 7.58 -19.51
C ARG A 22 -9.81 6.64 -18.37
N VAL A 23 -9.35 5.42 -18.65
CA VAL A 23 -8.95 4.45 -17.63
C VAL A 23 -7.82 5.01 -16.76
N GLU A 24 -6.78 5.59 -17.38
CA GLU A 24 -5.67 6.22 -16.65
C GLU A 24 -6.16 7.34 -15.72
N TYR A 25 -7.03 8.24 -16.19
CA TYR A 25 -7.58 9.31 -15.38
C TYR A 25 -8.46 8.80 -14.23
N THR A 26 -9.29 7.78 -14.48
CA THR A 26 -10.12 7.17 -13.44
C THR A 26 -9.26 6.58 -12.34
N ILE A 27 -8.22 5.82 -12.69
CA ILE A 27 -7.31 5.21 -11.72
C ILE A 27 -6.58 6.29 -10.91
N ARG A 28 -6.06 7.34 -11.59
CA ARG A 28 -5.42 8.46 -10.88
C ARG A 28 -6.39 9.18 -9.93
N ALA A 29 -7.63 9.40 -10.34
CA ALA A 29 -8.63 10.03 -9.50
C ALA A 29 -8.96 9.18 -8.26
N TRP A 30 -9.06 7.86 -8.42
CA TRP A 30 -9.27 6.94 -7.29
C TRP A 30 -8.11 6.98 -6.29
N TYR A 31 -6.87 6.95 -6.77
CA TYR A 31 -5.70 7.06 -5.91
C TYR A 31 -5.61 8.40 -5.20
N LEU A 32 -5.98 9.49 -5.88
CA LEU A 32 -6.02 10.82 -5.27
C LEU A 32 -7.06 10.89 -4.16
N LEU A 33 -8.27 10.36 -4.38
CA LEU A 33 -9.32 10.33 -3.36
C LEU A 33 -8.88 9.53 -2.12
N HIS A 34 -8.32 8.33 -2.34
CA HIS A 34 -7.82 7.48 -1.26
C HIS A 34 -6.69 8.16 -0.48
N PHE A 35 -5.81 8.90 -1.16
CA PHE A 35 -4.77 9.70 -0.51
C PHE A 35 -5.36 10.86 0.30
N GLU A 36 -6.37 11.55 -0.23
CA GLU A 36 -7.06 12.63 0.50
C GLU A 36 -7.73 12.10 1.78
N ASP A 37 -8.42 10.96 1.71
CA ASP A 37 -9.05 10.32 2.87
C ASP A 37 -8.02 9.96 3.95
N LEU A 38 -6.90 9.35 3.55
CA LEU A 38 -5.80 9.05 4.47
C LEU A 38 -5.20 10.31 5.09
N MET A 39 -5.03 11.38 4.31
CA MET A 39 -4.49 12.65 4.79
C MET A 39 -5.44 13.35 5.76
N GLN A 40 -6.75 13.24 5.56
CA GLN A 40 -7.75 13.76 6.51
C GLN A 40 -7.64 13.04 7.85
N LEU A 41 -7.55 11.71 7.84
CA LEU A 41 -7.36 10.91 9.06
C LEU A 41 -6.03 11.23 9.74
N TYR A 42 -4.93 11.28 8.98
CA TYR A 42 -3.62 11.68 9.50
C TYR A 42 -3.67 13.05 10.19
N SER A 43 -4.45 13.99 9.64
CA SER A 43 -4.57 15.33 10.19
C SER A 43 -5.15 15.37 11.61
N LEU A 44 -5.90 14.34 12.02
CA LEU A 44 -6.45 14.19 13.37
C LEU A 44 -5.42 13.63 14.35
N PHE A 45 -4.49 12.81 13.86
CA PHE A 45 -3.50 12.07 14.66
C PHE A 45 -2.08 12.65 14.54
N ASP A 46 -1.96 13.88 14.04
CA ASP A 46 -0.69 14.61 13.96
C ASP A 46 -0.10 14.80 15.38
N PRO A 47 1.17 14.40 15.63
CA PRO A 47 1.79 14.56 16.94
C PRO A 47 1.84 16.00 17.47
N VAL A 48 1.76 17.01 16.60
CA VAL A 48 1.86 18.42 17.03
C VAL A 48 0.49 19.04 17.31
N TYR A 49 -0.48 18.86 16.41
CA TYR A 49 -1.77 19.55 16.47
C TYR A 49 -2.98 18.62 16.64
N GLY A 50 -2.78 17.30 16.63
CA GLY A 50 -3.86 16.31 16.66
C GLY A 50 -4.72 16.40 17.90
N ALA A 51 -4.11 16.47 19.08
CA ALA A 51 -4.84 16.59 20.35
C ALA A 51 -5.79 17.81 20.37
N GLN A 52 -5.31 18.97 19.89
CA GLN A 52 -6.14 20.17 19.82
C GLN A 52 -7.31 20.02 18.83
N ARG A 53 -7.11 19.32 17.71
CA ARG A 53 -8.16 19.08 16.71
C ARG A 53 -9.22 18.10 17.22
N LEU A 54 -8.79 17.06 17.93
CA LEU A 54 -9.70 16.10 18.57
C LEU A 54 -10.57 16.79 19.63
N GLU A 55 -9.97 17.68 20.45
CA GLU A 55 -10.71 18.50 21.41
C GLU A 55 -11.73 19.43 20.72
N GLN A 56 -11.35 20.06 19.61
CA GLN A 56 -12.25 20.93 18.83
C GLN A 56 -13.45 20.18 18.26
N GLN A 57 -13.27 18.91 17.87
CA GLN A 57 -14.34 18.10 17.30
C GLN A 57 -15.23 17.43 18.36
N SER A 58 -14.85 17.46 19.63
CA SER A 58 -15.64 16.90 20.75
C SER A 58 -16.06 15.44 20.53
N LEU A 59 -15.18 14.65 19.91
CA LEU A 59 -15.41 13.23 19.62
C LEU A 59 -15.38 12.41 20.91
N SER A 60 -16.20 11.36 20.95
CA SER A 60 -16.16 10.37 22.02
C SER A 60 -14.92 9.47 21.88
N SER A 61 -14.52 8.83 22.99
CA SER A 61 -13.38 7.88 22.97
C SER A 61 -13.61 6.72 21.99
N GLU A 62 -14.86 6.25 21.87
CA GLU A 62 -15.20 5.14 20.97
C GLU A 62 -15.09 5.55 19.50
N GLU A 63 -15.47 6.78 19.15
CA GLU A 63 -15.31 7.31 17.79
C GLU A 63 -13.85 7.50 17.43
N ILE A 64 -13.02 7.93 18.38
CA ILE A 64 -11.57 8.06 18.19
C ILE A 64 -10.97 6.68 17.91
N ASP A 65 -11.31 5.66 18.69
CA ASP A 65 -10.84 4.29 18.49
C ASP A 65 -11.16 3.79 17.06
N VAL A 66 -12.38 4.05 16.57
CA VAL A 66 -12.79 3.68 15.20
C VAL A 66 -11.96 4.43 14.14
N LEU A 67 -11.73 5.73 14.34
CA LEU A 67 -10.91 6.53 13.42
C LEU A 67 -9.45 6.09 13.40
N GLU A 68 -8.90 5.68 14.55
CA GLU A 68 -7.54 5.13 14.65
C GLU A 68 -7.42 3.79 13.89
N GLN A 69 -8.40 2.88 14.05
CA GLN A 69 -8.43 1.61 13.31
C GLN A 69 -8.58 1.83 11.79
N ASN A 70 -9.42 2.79 11.38
CA ASN A 70 -9.57 3.16 9.97
C ASN A 70 -8.26 3.73 9.40
N PHE A 71 -7.58 4.58 10.16
CA PHE A 71 -6.28 5.11 9.77
C PHE A 71 -5.25 3.99 9.56
N LEU A 72 -5.15 3.05 10.50
CA LEU A 72 -4.26 1.90 10.36
C LEU A 72 -4.60 1.08 9.12
N THR A 73 -5.88 0.78 8.89
CA THR A 73 -6.33 0.00 7.73
C THR A 73 -5.85 0.61 6.42
N TYR A 74 -6.08 1.91 6.21
CA TYR A 74 -5.61 2.59 5.01
C TYR A 74 -4.09 2.70 4.94
N PHE A 75 -3.42 2.93 6.06
CA PHE A 75 -1.97 3.01 6.11
C PHE A 75 -1.32 1.67 5.71
N PHE A 76 -1.79 0.54 6.28
CA PHE A 76 -1.30 -0.78 5.94
C PHE A 76 -1.58 -1.15 4.48
N GLU A 77 -2.76 -0.80 3.94
CA GLU A 77 -3.08 -1.01 2.53
C GLU A 77 -2.11 -0.24 1.60
N VAL A 78 -1.76 0.99 1.95
CA VAL A 78 -0.77 1.79 1.20
C VAL A 78 0.62 1.17 1.29
N MET A 79 1.02 0.68 2.48
CA MET A 79 2.30 0.01 2.67
C MET A 79 2.41 -1.27 1.84
N GLU A 80 1.36 -2.09 1.84
CA GLU A 80 1.28 -3.32 1.05
C GLU A 80 1.34 -3.03 -0.46
N LYS A 81 0.53 -2.08 -0.95
CA LYS A 81 0.55 -1.64 -2.37
C LYS A 81 1.91 -1.09 -2.78
N SER A 82 2.63 -0.48 -1.84
CA SER A 82 3.98 0.05 -2.04
C SER A 82 5.08 -1.00 -1.90
N ASN A 83 4.71 -2.28 -1.75
CA ASN A 83 5.62 -3.42 -1.59
C ASN A 83 6.53 -3.28 -0.35
N PHE A 84 5.96 -2.80 0.76
CA PHE A 84 6.56 -2.90 2.09
C PHE A 84 5.94 -4.07 2.83
N ASN A 85 6.80 -4.88 3.45
CA ASN A 85 6.39 -6.03 4.25
C ASN A 85 6.74 -5.77 5.71
N ILE A 86 5.90 -6.26 6.63
CA ILE A 86 6.23 -6.31 8.05
C ILE A 86 7.41 -7.28 8.23
N VAL A 87 8.38 -6.87 9.05
CA VAL A 87 9.57 -7.67 9.35
C VAL A 87 9.19 -8.84 10.25
N THR A 88 9.74 -10.03 9.98
CA THR A 88 9.57 -11.23 10.82
C THR A 88 10.69 -11.37 11.86
N ASP A 89 10.48 -12.18 12.91
CA ASP A 89 11.52 -12.43 13.92
C ASP A 89 12.81 -12.99 13.30
N GLU A 90 12.70 -13.88 12.32
CA GLU A 90 13.85 -14.45 11.59
C GLU A 90 14.70 -13.35 10.90
N GLU A 91 14.05 -12.37 10.28
CA GLU A 91 14.73 -11.27 9.59
C GLU A 91 15.41 -10.32 10.58
N ILE A 92 14.86 -10.20 11.78
CA ILE A 92 15.44 -9.39 12.86
C ILE A 92 16.67 -10.08 13.44
N GLU A 93 16.61 -11.38 13.67
CA GLU A 93 17.77 -12.16 14.11
C GLU A 93 18.92 -12.04 13.09
N VAL A 94 18.61 -12.13 11.79
CA VAL A 94 19.60 -11.90 10.73
C VAL A 94 20.15 -10.47 10.80
N ALA A 95 19.31 -9.46 10.97
CA ALA A 95 19.75 -8.07 11.09
C ALA A 95 20.65 -7.85 12.33
N GLN A 96 20.33 -8.48 13.46
CA GLN A 96 21.10 -8.43 14.70
C GLN A 96 22.42 -9.22 14.62
N SER A 97 22.54 -10.18 13.71
CA SER A 97 23.79 -10.91 13.47
C SER A 97 24.82 -10.13 12.63
N GLY A 98 24.45 -8.96 12.11
CA GLY A 98 25.29 -8.14 11.24
C GLY A 98 26.59 -7.67 11.90
N GLN A 99 27.69 -7.63 11.14
CA GLN A 99 29.00 -7.19 11.64
C GLN A 99 29.10 -5.68 11.91
N TYR A 100 28.24 -4.87 11.29
CA TYR A 100 28.26 -3.41 11.38
C TYR A 100 26.97 -2.90 12.03
N LEU A 101 26.84 -3.11 13.34
CA LEU A 101 25.74 -2.58 14.13
C LEU A 101 26.11 -1.22 14.72
N LEU A 102 25.19 -0.26 14.61
CA LEU A 102 25.29 1.00 15.32
C LEU A 102 24.88 0.77 16.78
N ASN A 103 25.87 0.54 17.65
CA ASN A 103 25.66 0.33 19.08
C ASN A 103 25.59 1.67 19.83
N LEU A 104 24.46 2.37 19.68
CA LEU A 104 24.14 3.51 20.54
C LEU A 104 23.28 3.01 21.72
N PRO A 105 23.56 3.41 22.98
CA PRO A 105 22.75 3.03 24.13
C PRO A 105 21.44 3.83 24.15
N ILE A 106 20.58 3.57 23.17
CA ILE A 106 19.24 4.13 23.07
C ILE A 106 18.30 3.08 23.64
N LYS A 107 17.61 3.42 24.72
CA LYS A 107 16.57 2.57 25.31
C LYS A 107 15.23 3.26 25.14
N VAL A 108 14.29 2.55 24.53
CA VAL A 108 12.89 2.99 24.46
C VAL A 108 12.23 2.68 25.79
N ASP A 109 11.51 3.66 26.33
CA ASP A 109 10.71 3.48 27.54
C ASP A 109 9.38 2.80 27.19
N GLU A 110 9.33 1.48 27.34
CA GLU A 110 8.15 0.68 26.98
C GLU A 110 6.89 1.01 27.80
N SER A 111 7.05 1.67 28.96
CA SER A 111 5.90 2.05 29.80
C SER A 111 5.04 3.15 29.17
N LYS A 112 5.60 3.91 28.22
CA LYS A 112 4.93 5.01 27.53
C LYS A 112 4.27 4.60 26.21
N LEU A 113 4.50 3.37 25.76
CA LEU A 113 3.94 2.87 24.51
C LEU A 113 2.53 2.34 24.76
N ASP A 114 1.60 2.71 23.88
CA ASP A 114 0.31 2.05 23.83
C ASP A 114 0.47 0.63 23.25
N LYS A 115 -0.25 -0.31 23.86
CA LYS A 115 -0.28 -1.73 23.45
C LYS A 115 -1.66 -2.15 22.94
N LYS A 116 -2.66 -1.27 23.02
CA LYS A 116 -4.05 -1.60 22.66
C LYS A 116 -4.31 -1.41 21.17
N LEU A 117 -3.85 -0.30 20.60
CA LEU A 117 -4.13 0.08 19.22
C LEU A 117 -3.75 -1.03 18.22
N LEU A 118 -2.48 -1.43 18.21
CA LEU A 118 -1.96 -2.46 17.30
C LEU A 118 -2.48 -3.86 17.63
N SER A 119 -2.62 -4.19 18.93
CA SER A 119 -3.14 -5.51 19.31
C SER A 119 -4.61 -5.70 18.94
N ASN A 120 -5.41 -4.64 18.93
CA ASN A 120 -6.78 -4.68 18.43
C ASN A 120 -6.81 -4.79 16.90
N TYR A 121 -5.97 -4.03 16.22
CA TYR A 121 -5.86 -4.08 14.76
C TYR A 121 -5.53 -5.50 14.25
N PHE A 122 -4.52 -6.16 14.83
CA PHE A 122 -4.11 -7.50 14.41
C PHE A 122 -5.07 -8.62 14.85
N LYS A 123 -5.96 -8.39 15.82
CA LYS A 123 -7.06 -9.33 16.12
C LYS A 123 -8.10 -9.34 15.01
N GLU A 124 -8.41 -8.17 14.46
CA GLU A 124 -9.36 -8.02 13.36
C GLU A 124 -8.74 -8.40 12.01
N HIS A 125 -7.43 -8.18 11.86
CA HIS A 125 -6.65 -8.49 10.65
C HIS A 125 -5.50 -9.45 10.97
N PRO A 126 -5.77 -10.77 11.07
CA PRO A 126 -4.73 -11.75 11.34
C PRO A 126 -3.65 -11.72 10.24
N HIS A 127 -2.40 -11.57 10.64
CA HIS A 127 -1.24 -11.59 9.75
C HIS A 127 -0.31 -12.75 10.15
N GLU A 128 0.24 -13.45 9.15
CA GLU A 128 1.20 -14.53 9.40
C GLU A 128 2.57 -13.98 9.81
N ASN A 129 3.27 -14.68 10.72
CA ASN A 129 4.65 -14.37 11.12
C ASN A 129 4.87 -12.95 11.68
N LEU A 130 3.94 -12.46 12.50
CA LEU A 130 4.14 -11.21 13.23
C LEU A 130 5.25 -11.36 14.28
N PRO A 131 6.12 -10.34 14.44
CA PRO A 131 7.17 -10.38 15.44
C PRO A 131 6.61 -10.22 16.87
N GLU A 132 7.35 -10.69 17.87
CA GLU A 132 6.88 -10.67 19.28
C GLU A 132 6.50 -9.27 19.81
N PHE A 133 7.09 -8.21 19.27
CA PHE A 133 6.85 -6.82 19.68
C PHE A 133 5.78 -6.10 18.83
N SER A 134 5.06 -6.81 17.97
CA SER A 134 4.05 -6.22 17.07
C SER A 134 2.91 -5.52 17.81
N ASP A 135 2.75 -5.76 19.12
CA ASP A 135 1.83 -5.06 20.00
C ASP A 135 2.25 -3.61 20.30
N LYS A 136 3.56 -3.31 20.22
CA LYS A 136 4.14 -2.01 20.59
C LYS A 136 4.48 -1.15 19.38
N TYR A 137 5.12 -1.74 18.36
CA TYR A 137 5.53 -1.04 17.15
C TYR A 137 5.65 -2.01 15.98
N VAL A 138 5.54 -1.47 14.77
CA VAL A 138 5.65 -2.24 13.54
C VAL A 138 6.84 -1.73 12.74
N ILE A 139 7.72 -2.64 12.34
CA ILE A 139 8.83 -2.33 11.46
C ILE A 139 8.48 -2.84 10.07
N PHE A 140 8.59 -1.95 9.09
CA PHE A 140 8.47 -2.30 7.69
C PHE A 140 9.84 -2.39 7.05
N ARG A 141 10.03 -3.44 6.24
CA ARG A 141 11.13 -3.51 5.28
C ARG A 141 10.59 -3.37 3.88
N ARG A 142 11.44 -2.86 2.98
CA ARG A 142 11.12 -2.90 1.55
C ARG A 142 11.14 -4.35 1.08
N GLY A 143 10.06 -4.79 0.44
CA GLY A 143 9.96 -6.10 -0.20
C GLY A 143 11.04 -6.28 -1.26
N ILE A 144 11.86 -7.32 -1.14
CA ILE A 144 12.77 -7.76 -2.20
C ILE A 144 12.03 -8.81 -3.01
N GLY A 145 11.26 -8.34 -3.99
CA GLY A 145 10.52 -9.18 -4.92
C GLY A 145 10.77 -8.71 -6.35
N ILE A 146 10.55 -9.60 -7.33
CA ILE A 146 10.29 -9.13 -8.70
C ILE A 146 9.09 -8.21 -8.58
N ASP A 147 9.22 -6.98 -9.07
CA ASP A 147 8.15 -6.00 -9.07
C ASP A 147 6.91 -6.59 -9.75
N ARG A 148 5.99 -7.12 -8.92
CA ARG A 148 4.68 -7.61 -9.33
C ARG A 148 3.65 -6.49 -9.21
N THR A 149 4.07 -5.22 -9.03
CA THR A 149 3.11 -4.11 -9.02
C THR A 149 2.25 -4.21 -10.26
N THR A 150 0.96 -4.43 -10.02
CA THR A 150 0.01 -4.65 -11.09
C THR A 150 -0.30 -3.35 -11.85
N ASP A 151 0.20 -2.22 -11.37
CA ASP A 151 -0.52 -0.95 -11.50
C ASP A 151 0.20 0.13 -12.32
N PHE A 152 1.41 -0.15 -12.82
CA PHE A 152 2.10 0.79 -13.71
C PHE A 152 2.21 0.33 -15.17
N PHE A 153 1.72 -0.87 -15.47
CA PHE A 153 1.86 -1.47 -16.78
C PHE A 153 0.54 -1.99 -17.36
N ILE A 154 -0.59 -1.32 -17.08
CA ILE A 154 -1.87 -1.67 -17.71
C ILE A 154 -1.72 -1.73 -19.24
N MET A 155 -1.01 -0.76 -19.81
CA MET A 155 -0.71 -0.74 -21.24
C MET A 155 0.11 -1.96 -21.67
N ALA A 156 1.19 -2.30 -20.96
CA ALA A 156 2.02 -3.45 -21.32
C ALA A 156 1.31 -4.81 -21.08
N LYS A 157 0.41 -4.88 -20.10
CA LYS A 157 -0.42 -6.06 -19.83
C LYS A 157 -1.47 -6.27 -20.91
N LEU A 158 -2.14 -5.20 -21.34
CA LEU A 158 -3.02 -5.24 -22.50
C LEU A 158 -2.23 -5.62 -23.76
N ASP A 159 -1.01 -5.06 -23.95
CA ASP A 159 -0.13 -5.39 -25.08
C ASP A 159 0.14 -6.91 -25.08
N LEU A 160 0.41 -7.50 -23.90
CA LEU A 160 0.77 -8.91 -23.73
C LEU A 160 -0.42 -9.88 -23.89
N ILE A 161 -1.60 -9.54 -23.37
CA ILE A 161 -2.83 -10.35 -23.53
C ILE A 161 -3.24 -10.39 -25.00
N ILE A 162 -3.26 -9.23 -25.68
CA ILE A 162 -3.65 -9.14 -27.08
C ILE A 162 -2.62 -9.83 -27.97
N SER A 163 -1.32 -9.67 -27.70
CA SER A 163 -0.28 -10.42 -28.39
C SER A 163 -0.49 -11.93 -28.31
N ARG A 164 -0.88 -12.46 -27.13
CA ARG A 164 -1.17 -13.90 -26.96
C ARG A 164 -2.43 -14.34 -27.70
N ILE A 165 -3.48 -13.53 -27.72
CA ILE A 165 -4.74 -13.87 -28.41
C ILE A 165 -4.54 -13.81 -29.94
N CYS A 166 -3.95 -12.75 -30.47
CA CYS A 166 -3.74 -12.58 -31.91
C CYS A 166 -2.68 -13.54 -32.48
N ASN A 167 -1.58 -13.80 -31.76
CA ASN A 167 -0.60 -14.81 -32.18
C ASN A 167 -1.10 -16.25 -31.99
N GLY A 168 -2.00 -16.49 -31.04
CA GLY A 168 -2.68 -17.77 -30.87
C GLY A 168 -3.64 -18.09 -32.02
N SER A 169 -4.33 -17.09 -32.54
CA SER A 169 -5.23 -17.23 -33.70
C SER A 169 -4.50 -17.48 -35.02
N SER A 170 -3.25 -17.00 -35.18
CA SER A 170 -2.44 -17.27 -36.38
C SER A 170 -1.84 -18.69 -36.42
N LYS A 171 -1.82 -19.44 -35.30
CA LYS A 171 -1.28 -20.82 -35.25
C LYS A 171 -2.33 -21.91 -35.49
N LYS A 172 -3.60 -21.57 -35.72
CA LYS A 172 -4.67 -22.54 -36.02
C LYS A 172 -4.97 -22.71 -37.52
N GLN A 173 -4.19 -22.11 -38.40
CA GLN A 173 -4.21 -22.36 -39.85
C GLN A 173 -2.86 -22.94 -40.28
N ALA A 174 -2.62 -24.19 -39.95
CA ALA A 174 -1.65 -25.08 -40.58
C ALA A 174 -2.15 -26.52 -40.44
#